data_AF-A0A816E397-F1
#
_entry.id   AF-A0A816E397-F1
#
_cell.length_a   1.000
_cell.length_b   1.000
_cell.length_c   1.000
_cell.angle_alpha   90.00
_cell.angle_beta   90.00
_cell.angle_gamma   90.00
#
_symmetry.space_group_name_H-M   'P 1'
#
loop_
_entity.id
_entity.type
_entity.pdbx_description
1 polymer ?
#
loop_
_entity_poly.entity_id
_entity_poly.type
_entity_poly.pdbx_seq_one_letter_code
_entity_poly.pdbx_strand_id
1 'polypeptide(L)'
;MGDADRLVKMEIDYSSVVDQKLKECDEIMKDPSKLNDALERLLPLEKQTRTAADAISTGRVLVAIVKYCYAGKQWELLNEHIVTLSKRRSQL
;
A
#
# COMPACT_ATOMS: atom_id res chain seq x y z
N MET A 1 -14.33 14.48 -23.73
CA MET A 1 -13.64 13.19 -23.88
C MET A 1 -13.81 12.48 -22.55
N GLY A 2 -14.85 11.65 -22.46
CA GLY A 2 -15.37 11.11 -21.21
C GLY A 2 -15.07 9.62 -21.12
N ASP A 3 -14.01 9.28 -20.42
CA ASP A 3 -13.69 7.91 -19.98
C ASP A 3 -13.87 7.84 -18.47
N ALA A 4 -15.05 8.26 -17.98
CA ALA A 4 -15.46 8.12 -16.58
C ALA A 4 -16.47 6.96 -16.38
N ASP A 5 -16.71 6.16 -17.41
CA ASP A 5 -17.74 5.11 -17.45
C ASP A 5 -17.15 3.70 -17.26
N ARG A 6 -16.30 3.54 -16.25
CA ARG A 6 -16.05 2.25 -15.59
C ARG A 6 -16.02 2.45 -14.08
N LEU A 7 -17.07 3.11 -13.56
CA LEU A 7 -17.44 3.06 -12.15
C LEU A 7 -17.98 1.66 -11.85
N VAL A 8 -17.07 0.68 -11.82
CA VAL A 8 -17.27 -0.57 -11.09
C VAL A 8 -17.57 -0.16 -9.67
N LYS A 9 -18.76 -0.49 -9.16
CA LYS A 9 -19.23 -0.21 -7.79
C LYS A 9 -18.10 -0.40 -6.76
N MET A 10 -17.42 0.67 -6.41
CA MET A 10 -16.57 0.76 -5.22
C MET A 10 -17.50 1.26 -4.12
N GLU A 11 -18.07 0.34 -3.33
CA GLU A 11 -19.03 0.72 -2.28
C GLU A 11 -18.36 1.52 -1.13
N ILE A 12 -17.03 1.56 -1.04
CA ILE A 12 -16.28 2.41 -0.11
C ILE A 12 -14.97 2.86 -0.76
N ASP A 13 -14.85 4.15 -1.04
CA ASP A 13 -13.60 4.77 -1.52
C ASP A 13 -12.65 5.00 -0.34
N TYR A 14 -11.60 4.18 -0.24
CA TYR A 14 -10.58 4.30 0.79
C TYR A 14 -9.43 5.24 0.38
N SER A 15 -9.48 5.87 -0.80
CA SER A 15 -8.43 6.73 -1.32
C SER A 15 -8.01 7.81 -0.32
N SER A 16 -8.98 8.47 0.32
CA SER A 16 -8.72 9.53 1.30
C SER A 16 -8.02 9.01 2.56
N VAL A 17 -8.43 7.84 3.04
CA VAL A 17 -7.82 7.20 4.22
C VAL A 17 -6.39 6.77 3.89
N VAL A 18 -6.21 6.21 2.70
CA VAL A 18 -4.91 5.77 2.19
C VAL A 18 -3.98 6.95 2.01
N ASP A 19 -4.42 8.04 1.39
CA ASP A 19 -3.60 9.24 1.20
C ASP A 19 -3.20 9.85 2.56
N GLN A 20 -4.09 9.88 3.55
CA GLN A 20 -3.76 10.35 4.89
C GLN A 20 -2.73 9.44 5.58
N LYS A 21 -2.93 8.11 5.52
CA LYS A 21 -2.01 7.14 6.11
C LYS A 21 -0.65 7.12 5.43
N LEU A 22 -0.63 7.30 4.12
CA LEU A 22 0.59 7.42 3.34
C LEU A 22 1.38 8.66 3.76
N LYS A 23 0.73 9.81 3.93
CA LYS A 23 1.39 11.02 4.46
C LYS A 23 1.97 10.81 5.86
N GLU A 24 1.22 10.16 6.76
CA GLU A 24 1.75 9.79 8.09
C GLU A 24 2.98 8.87 7.98
N CYS A 25 2.95 7.90 7.06
CA CYS A 25 4.07 6.99 6.84
C CYS A 25 5.27 7.68 6.17
N ASP A 26 5.04 8.62 5.25
CA ASP A 26 6.09 9.45 4.65
C ASP A 26 6.83 10.25 5.72
N GLU A 27 6.10 10.81 6.70
CA GLU A 27 6.69 11.51 7.84
C GLU A 27 7.50 10.57 8.75
N ILE A 28 7.00 9.35 9.02
CA ILE A 28 7.74 8.32 9.78
C ILE A 28 9.01 7.91 9.04
N MET A 29 8.93 7.76 7.72
CA MET A 29 10.03 7.32 6.86
C MET A 29 11.11 8.38 6.63
N LYS A 30 10.95 9.61 7.13
CA LYS A 30 12.07 10.55 7.30
C LYS A 30 13.19 9.93 8.13
N ASP A 31 12.84 9.02 9.04
CA ASP A 31 13.78 8.20 9.79
C ASP A 31 13.79 6.75 9.22
N PRO A 32 14.84 6.33 8.51
CA PRO A 32 14.93 4.99 7.93
C PRO A 32 14.95 3.88 8.99
N SER A 33 15.24 4.20 10.25
CA SER A 33 15.20 3.26 11.38
C SER A 33 13.77 2.78 11.69
N LYS A 34 12.76 3.56 11.28
CA LYS A 34 11.34 3.33 11.58
C LYS A 34 10.58 2.63 10.46
N LEU A 35 11.29 1.94 9.57
CA LEU A 35 10.68 1.17 8.49
C LEU A 35 9.65 0.17 9.03
N ASN A 36 9.97 -0.54 10.11
CA ASN A 36 9.06 -1.51 10.71
C ASN A 36 7.75 -0.86 11.18
N ASP A 37 7.81 0.31 11.83
CA ASP A 37 6.63 1.07 12.27
C ASP A 37 5.74 1.48 11.09
N ALA A 38 6.34 1.88 9.96
CA ALA A 38 5.61 2.22 8.75
C ALA A 38 4.95 0.98 8.12
N LEU A 39 5.66 -0.15 8.07
CA LEU A 39 5.13 -1.42 7.55
C LEU A 39 3.97 -1.94 8.39
N GLU A 40 4.04 -1.87 9.73
CA GLU A 40 2.95 -2.25 10.63
C GLU A 40 1.67 -1.43 10.40
N ARG A 41 1.80 -0.20 9.91
CA ARG A 41 0.65 0.66 9.55
C ARG A 41 0.11 0.37 8.15
N LEU A 42 0.95 -0.02 7.20
CA LEU A 42 0.56 -0.23 5.80
C LEU A 42 0.01 -1.63 5.51
N LEU A 43 0.55 -2.67 6.15
CA LEU A 43 0.06 -4.04 6.01
C LEU A 43 -1.44 -4.23 6.33
N PRO A 44 -1.98 -3.68 7.44
CA PRO A 44 -3.42 -3.76 7.70
C PRO A 44 -4.25 -2.93 6.71
N LEU A 45 -3.72 -1.80 6.22
CA LEU A 45 -4.37 -0.96 5.22
C LEU A 45 -4.46 -1.67 3.85
N GLU A 46 -3.41 -2.39 3.46
CA GLU A 46 -3.42 -3.27 2.29
C GLU A 46 -4.52 -4.33 2.43
N LYS A 47 -4.58 -5.02 3.58
CA LYS A 47 -5.63 -6.01 3.84
C LYS A 47 -7.04 -5.41 3.76
N GLN A 48 -7.22 -4.20 4.31
CA GLN A 48 -8.51 -3.50 4.32
C GLN A 48 -8.97 -3.13 2.91
N THR A 49 -8.11 -2.45 2.15
CA THR A 49 -8.40 -2.05 0.76
C THR A 49 -8.64 -3.25 -0.15
N ARG A 50 -7.88 -4.34 0.05
CA ARG A 50 -8.06 -5.60 -0.68
C ARG A 50 -9.41 -6.26 -0.40
N THR A 51 -9.80 -6.34 0.88
CA THR A 51 -11.12 -6.90 1.27
C THR A 51 -12.27 -6.02 0.78
N ALA A 52 -12.05 -4.72 0.69
CA ALA A 52 -12.99 -3.75 0.14
C ALA A 52 -13.06 -3.75 -1.41
N ALA A 53 -12.34 -4.65 -2.09
CA ALA A 53 -12.22 -4.72 -3.54
C ALA A 53 -11.72 -3.41 -4.20
N ASP A 54 -11.04 -2.55 -3.43
CA ASP A 54 -10.44 -1.30 -3.92
C ASP A 54 -9.04 -1.56 -4.47
N ALA A 55 -9.00 -2.07 -5.71
CA ALA A 55 -7.75 -2.39 -6.38
C ALA A 55 -6.85 -1.17 -6.62
N ILE A 56 -7.41 0.04 -6.71
CA ILE A 56 -6.65 1.28 -6.95
C ILE A 56 -5.86 1.62 -5.69
N SER A 57 -6.55 1.69 -4.55
CA SER A 57 -5.92 1.96 -3.26
C SER A 57 -4.93 0.87 -2.87
N THR A 58 -5.27 -0.40 -3.06
CA THR A 58 -4.34 -1.51 -2.80
C THR A 58 -3.05 -1.32 -3.60
N GLY A 59 -3.14 -0.96 -4.89
CA GLY A 59 -1.97 -0.68 -5.72
C GLY A 59 -1.08 0.44 -5.16
N ARG A 60 -1.69 1.54 -4.68
CA ARG A 60 -0.94 2.65 -4.07
C ARG A 60 -0.20 2.24 -2.79
N VAL A 61 -0.85 1.50 -1.91
CA VAL A 61 -0.25 1.01 -0.66
C VAL A 61 0.93 0.08 -0.94
N LEU A 62 0.80 -0.81 -1.93
CA LEU A 62 1.89 -1.70 -2.36
C LEU A 62 3.11 -0.92 -2.85
N VAL A 63 2.90 0.09 -3.69
CA VAL A 63 3.99 0.95 -4.19
C VAL A 63 4.68 1.69 -3.04
N ALA A 64 3.92 2.17 -2.06
CA ALA A 64 4.48 2.85 -0.90
C ALA A 64 5.35 1.93 -0.05
N ILE A 65 4.89 0.71 0.23
CA ILE A 65 5.69 -0.31 0.96
C ILE A 65 7.05 -0.52 0.28
N VAL A 66 7.07 -0.68 -1.05
CA VAL A 66 8.31 -0.84 -1.81
C VAL A 66 9.23 0.37 -1.71
N LYS A 67 8.68 1.59 -1.84
CA LYS A 67 9.44 2.84 -1.70
C LYS A 67 10.06 2.98 -0.31
N TYR A 68 9.34 2.59 0.73
CA TYR A 68 9.82 2.69 2.11
C TYR A 68 10.91 1.67 2.41
N CYS A 69 10.75 0.41 1.97
CA CYS A 69 11.81 -0.59 2.12
C CYS A 69 13.09 -0.19 1.36
N TYR A 70 12.94 0.45 0.20
CA TYR A 70 14.06 1.05 -0.54
C TYR A 70 14.73 2.19 0.28
N ALA A 71 13.95 3.11 0.84
CA ALA A 71 14.46 4.21 1.65
C ALA A 71 15.17 3.74 2.94
N GLY A 72 14.65 2.68 3.57
CA GLY A 72 15.28 2.03 4.72
C GLY A 72 16.52 1.20 4.39
N LYS A 73 16.91 1.10 3.10
CA LYS A 73 18.03 0.27 2.60
C LYS A 73 17.94 -1.21 3.00
N GLN A 74 16.75 -1.70 3.36
CA GLN A 74 16.52 -3.10 3.72
C GLN A 74 16.11 -3.91 2.49
N TRP A 75 17.10 -4.22 1.65
CA TRP A 75 16.88 -4.90 0.36
C TRP A 75 16.38 -6.34 0.50
N GLU A 76 16.78 -7.05 1.55
CA GLU A 76 16.30 -8.40 1.84
C GLU A 76 14.81 -8.38 2.20
N LEU A 77 14.43 -7.50 3.13
CA LEU A 77 13.05 -7.30 3.54
C LEU A 77 12.17 -6.85 2.36
N LEU A 78 12.71 -5.97 1.49
CA LEU A 78 12.04 -5.56 0.26
C LEU A 78 11.68 -6.75 -0.64
N ASN A 79 12.66 -7.62 -0.91
CA ASN A 79 12.45 -8.80 -1.75
C ASN A 79 11.40 -9.74 -1.15
N GLU A 80 11.46 -9.99 0.16
CA GLU A 80 10.49 -10.85 0.84
C GLU A 80 9.06 -10.27 0.78
N HIS A 81 8.92 -8.95 1.02
CA HIS A 81 7.63 -8.28 0.92
C HIS A 81 7.09 -8.30 -0.51
N ILE A 82 7.91 -8.01 -1.53
CA ILE A 82 7.48 -8.06 -2.93
C ILE A 82 6.96 -9.47 -3.29
N VAL A 83 7.70 -10.52 -2.94
CA VAL A 83 7.29 -11.90 -3.22
C VAL A 83 6.00 -12.26 -2.49
N THR A 84 5.89 -11.90 -1.22
CA THR A 84 4.70 -12.16 -0.39
C THR A 84 3.46 -11.45 -0.95
N LEU A 85 3.60 -10.18 -1.32
CA LEU A 85 2.51 -9.37 -1.85
C LEU A 85 2.08 -9.86 -3.25
N SER A 86 3.04 -10.25 -4.10
CA SER A 86 2.74 -10.85 -5.41
C SER A 86 1.94 -12.16 -5.27
N LYS A 87 2.32 -13.04 -4.33
CA LYS A 87 1.60 -14.30 -4.06
C LYS A 87 0.17 -14.05 -3.55
N ARG A 88 -0.04 -13.03 -2.72
CA ARG A 88 -1.37 -12.66 -2.21
C ARG A 88 -2.30 -12.16 -3.31
N ARG A 89 -1.77 -11.44 -4.29
CA ARG A 89 -2.55 -10.93 -5.44
C ARG A 89 -2.86 -12.01 -6.46
N SER A 90 -1.98 -12.99 -6.66
CA SER A 90 -2.24 -14.11 -7.58
C SER A 90 -3.27 -15.12 -7.07
N GLN A 91 -3.66 -15.03 -5.80
CA GLN A 91 -4.69 -15.88 -5.16
C GLN A 91 -6.09 -15.24 -5.14
N LEU A 92 -6.22 -14.00 -5.62
CA LEU A 92 -7.47 -13.28 -5.82
C LEU A 92 -7.97 -13.50 -7.24
#